data_AF-A0A0H3DM88-F1
#
_entry.id   AF-A0A0H3DM88-F1
#
_cell.length_a   1.000
_cell.length_b   1.000
_cell.length_c   1.000
_cell.angle_alpha   90.00
_cell.angle_beta   90.00
_cell.angle_gamma   90.00
#
_symmetry.space_group_name_H-M   'P 1'
#
loop_
_entity.id
_entity.type
_entity.pdbx_description
1 polymer ?
#
loop_
_entity_poly.entity_id
_entity_poly.type
_entity_poly.pdbx_seq_one_letter_code
_entity_poly.pdbx_strand_id
1 'polypeptide(L)'
;MHNELQQKLAVLHKLLQDNKADAILIGSDQNRFWLTGFPSSAGWLVVHKQRVNLFIDGRYFEAAKTAIDPLVKVELFTTYKQVKALCEQVGVKHLLIEGDYLTFNYQNFIKKLCAQYTVINAQEIRRQKLPSEILAIEKVVEITRKVAVKLKRFIQPGMTELFIAQWITDQLVKAGGAKNSFDPIVATGKNGANPHHKPSKLKVKSGDFVTCDFGTIYNGYCSDITRTFLVGKKPNNEVLLKAYKKVDEANMAGINAANTQLTGAEVDKVCRDIIEASEFKDYFVHSTGHGVGLDIHEMPNVSTSYNKLLCENAVITIEPGIYIPGVGGIRIEDMVLVKDHKSVWLSAKIPRAF
;
A
#
# COMPACT_ATOMS: atom_id res chain seq x y z
N MET A 1 -3.90 23.76 0.78
CA MET A 1 -2.72 23.46 1.61
C MET A 1 -3.05 23.61 3.09
N HIS A 2 -3.34 24.81 3.59
CA HIS A 2 -3.57 25.03 5.03
C HIS A 2 -4.70 24.18 5.66
N ASN A 3 -5.84 24.04 4.97
CA ASN A 3 -6.97 23.23 5.45
C ASN A 3 -6.62 21.73 5.58
N GLU A 4 -5.84 21.19 4.64
CA GLU A 4 -5.45 19.78 4.66
C GLU A 4 -4.44 19.49 5.78
N LEU A 5 -3.44 20.36 5.97
CA LEU A 5 -2.50 20.21 7.09
C LEU A 5 -3.23 20.22 8.43
N GLN A 6 -4.22 21.11 8.61
CA GLN A 6 -5.02 21.15 9.83
C GLN A 6 -5.81 19.85 10.07
N GLN A 7 -6.36 19.24 9.02
CA GLN A 7 -7.01 17.92 9.13
C GLN A 7 -6.03 16.83 9.57
N LYS A 8 -4.82 16.79 8.99
CA LYS A 8 -3.78 15.83 9.37
C LYS A 8 -3.27 16.06 10.80
N LEU A 9 -3.11 17.31 11.21
CA LEU A 9 -2.77 17.68 12.59
C LEU A 9 -3.88 17.28 13.57
N ALA A 10 -5.15 17.39 13.19
CA ALA A 10 -6.26 16.93 14.03
C ALA A 10 -6.20 15.41 14.29
N VAL A 11 -5.84 14.61 13.30
CA VAL A 11 -5.60 13.16 13.47
C VAL A 11 -4.48 12.90 14.47
N LEU A 12 -3.35 13.60 14.34
CA LEU A 12 -2.22 13.45 15.25
C LEU A 12 -2.54 13.95 16.67
N HIS A 13 -3.25 15.07 16.81
CA HIS A 13 -3.68 15.57 18.12
C HIS A 13 -4.64 14.61 18.82
N LYS A 14 -5.56 13.98 18.08
CA LYS A 14 -6.41 12.92 18.61
C LYS A 14 -5.59 11.72 19.07
N LEU A 15 -4.61 11.27 18.27
CA LEU A 15 -3.70 10.19 18.65
C LEU A 15 -2.94 10.50 19.94
N LEU A 16 -2.44 11.73 20.10
CA LEU A 16 -1.79 12.19 21.33
C LEU A 16 -2.74 12.17 22.52
N GLN A 17 -3.98 12.61 22.34
CA GLN A 17 -5.01 12.60 23.39
C GLN A 17 -5.34 11.17 23.83
N ASP A 18 -5.60 10.27 22.88
CA ASP A 18 -5.99 8.87 23.14
C ASP A 18 -4.87 8.10 23.88
N ASN A 19 -3.61 8.46 23.64
CA ASN A 19 -2.44 7.85 24.32
C ASN A 19 -1.93 8.65 25.53
N LYS A 20 -2.60 9.74 25.92
CA LYS A 20 -2.14 10.66 26.99
C LYS A 20 -0.68 11.06 26.80
N ALA A 21 -0.30 11.39 25.56
CA ALA A 21 1.04 11.81 25.17
C ALA A 21 1.08 13.31 24.85
N ASP A 22 2.28 13.87 24.88
CA ASP A 22 2.51 15.30 24.65
C ASP A 22 2.91 15.57 23.20
N ALA A 23 3.74 14.69 22.63
CA ALA A 23 4.23 14.80 21.27
C ALA A 23 4.41 13.42 20.61
N ILE A 24 4.51 13.42 19.29
CA ILE A 24 4.96 12.28 18.49
C ILE A 24 6.24 12.66 17.75
N LEU A 25 7.22 11.75 17.75
CA LEU A 25 8.42 11.83 16.94
C LEU A 25 8.26 10.96 15.70
N ILE A 26 8.29 11.58 14.53
CA ILE A 26 8.16 10.94 13.23
C ILE A 26 9.54 10.95 12.54
N GLY A 27 10.08 9.76 12.30
CA GLY A 27 11.32 9.50 11.56
C GLY A 27 11.11 8.76 10.24
N SER A 28 9.91 8.26 9.93
CA SER A 28 9.57 7.68 8.63
C SER A 28 9.47 8.74 7.54
N ASP A 29 9.94 8.43 6.33
CA ASP A 29 9.76 9.29 5.16
C ASP A 29 8.29 9.39 4.74
N GLN A 30 7.51 8.32 4.90
CA GLN A 30 6.08 8.29 4.59
C GLN A 30 5.28 9.24 5.48
N ASN A 31 5.41 9.17 6.80
CA ASN A 31 4.59 10.04 7.67
C ASN A 31 5.09 11.49 7.68
N ARG A 32 6.40 11.73 7.45
CA ARG A 32 6.90 13.08 7.15
C ARG A 32 6.26 13.63 5.87
N PHE A 33 6.28 12.85 4.78
CA PHE A 33 5.68 13.26 3.51
C PHE A 33 4.17 13.45 3.64
N TRP A 34 3.47 12.56 4.33
CA TRP A 34 2.03 12.66 4.57
C TRP A 34 1.66 13.99 5.21
N LEU A 35 2.35 14.39 6.29
CA LEU A 35 2.04 15.64 6.97
C LEU A 35 2.47 16.87 6.16
N THR A 36 3.67 16.85 5.58
CA THR A 36 4.31 18.06 5.04
C THR A 36 4.15 18.25 3.54
N GLY A 37 3.81 17.19 2.79
CA GLY A 37 3.85 17.16 1.33
C GLY A 37 5.26 17.20 0.74
N PHE A 38 6.31 17.20 1.57
CA PHE A 38 7.69 17.37 1.13
C PHE A 38 8.47 16.05 1.16
N PRO A 39 8.93 15.53 0.02
CA PRO A 39 9.66 14.27 -0.04
C PRO A 39 11.08 14.45 0.51
N SER A 40 11.47 13.62 1.46
CA SER A 40 12.81 13.65 2.06
C SER A 40 13.23 12.29 2.57
N SER A 41 14.47 11.87 2.29
CA SER A 41 15.01 10.59 2.78
C SER A 41 15.61 10.68 4.19
N ALA A 42 15.55 11.86 4.82
CA ALA A 42 16.09 12.12 6.14
C ALA A 42 15.31 13.25 6.82
N GLY A 43 15.25 13.20 8.14
CA GLY A 43 14.66 14.25 8.96
C GLY A 43 13.88 13.71 10.15
N TRP A 44 13.63 14.58 11.12
CA TRP A 44 12.82 14.29 12.30
C TRP A 44 11.71 15.32 12.40
N LEU A 45 10.47 14.85 12.42
CA LEU A 45 9.30 15.70 12.59
C LEU A 45 8.76 15.51 14.00
N VAL A 46 8.67 16.59 14.76
CA VAL A 46 8.06 16.61 16.09
C VAL A 46 6.72 17.31 15.98
N VAL A 47 5.65 16.61 16.31
CA VAL A 47 4.30 17.16 16.38
C VAL A 47 3.88 17.19 17.84
N HIS A 48 3.79 18.39 18.39
CA HIS A 48 3.29 18.70 19.73
C HIS A 48 1.99 19.50 19.58
N LYS A 49 1.12 19.47 20.60
CA LYS A 49 -0.19 20.17 20.61
C LYS A 49 -0.15 21.65 20.22
N GLN A 50 0.99 22.31 20.42
CA GLN A 50 1.20 23.74 20.19
C GLN A 50 2.21 24.05 19.09
N ARG A 51 3.03 23.08 18.68
CA ARG A 51 4.15 23.32 17.75
C ARG A 51 4.40 22.11 16.87
N VAL A 52 4.74 22.39 15.62
CA VAL A 52 5.13 21.38 14.64
C VAL A 52 6.47 21.80 14.05
N ASN A 53 7.49 20.95 14.20
CA ASN A 53 8.84 21.26 13.75
C ASN A 53 9.40 20.12 12.92
N LEU A 54 9.89 20.44 11.73
CA LEU A 54 10.64 19.51 10.89
C LEU A 54 12.13 19.86 10.98
N PHE A 55 12.91 18.98 11.61
CA PHE A 55 14.37 19.03 11.60
C PHE A 55 14.87 18.24 10.38
N ILE A 56 15.48 18.93 9.42
CA ILE A 56 15.92 18.32 8.17
C ILE A 56 17.34 18.74 7.80
N ASP A 57 18.13 17.84 7.23
CA ASP A 57 19.53 18.14 6.91
C ASP A 57 19.68 19.10 5.72
N GLY A 58 20.91 19.60 5.53
CA GLY A 58 21.23 20.64 4.55
C GLY A 58 20.93 20.29 3.10
N ARG A 59 20.79 19.01 2.73
CA ARG A 59 20.44 18.59 1.35
C ARG A 59 19.04 19.04 0.96
N TYR A 60 18.16 19.20 1.95
CA TYR A 60 16.74 19.48 1.75
C TYR A 60 16.28 20.81 2.34
N PHE A 61 17.05 21.39 3.27
CA PHE A 61 16.62 22.52 4.10
C PHE A 61 16.04 23.71 3.32
N GLU A 62 16.74 24.22 2.31
CA GLU A 62 16.27 25.39 1.54
C GLU A 62 15.00 25.09 0.72
N ALA A 63 14.92 23.90 0.14
CA ALA A 63 13.73 23.46 -0.60
C ALA A 63 12.53 23.27 0.35
N ALA A 64 12.75 22.67 1.52
CA ALA A 64 11.73 22.44 2.53
C ALA A 64 11.14 23.76 3.08
N LYS A 65 11.99 24.76 3.37
CA LYS A 65 11.52 26.08 3.85
C LYS A 65 10.57 26.77 2.88
N THR A 66 10.74 26.54 1.59
CA THR A 66 9.95 27.20 0.55
C THR A 66 8.67 26.41 0.22
N ALA A 67 8.73 25.09 0.27
CA ALA A 67 7.64 24.22 -0.16
C ALA A 67 6.63 23.87 0.94
N ILE A 68 7.04 23.87 2.22
CA ILE A 68 6.21 23.42 3.33
C ILE A 68 5.35 24.57 3.89
N ASP A 69 4.13 24.25 4.31
CA ASP A 69 3.22 25.20 4.96
C ASP A 69 3.90 25.86 6.19
N PRO A 70 3.80 27.20 6.36
CA PRO A 70 4.45 27.92 7.46
C PRO A 70 4.06 27.49 8.88
N LEU A 71 2.97 26.72 9.05
CA LEU A 71 2.64 26.10 10.33
C LEU A 71 3.69 25.08 10.80
N VAL A 72 4.43 24.47 9.87
CA VAL A 72 5.55 23.58 10.18
C VAL A 72 6.83 24.38 10.17
N LYS A 73 7.43 24.56 11.34
CA LYS A 73 8.73 25.23 11.47
C LYS A 73 9.84 24.32 10.95
N VAL A 74 10.44 24.68 9.81
CA VAL A 74 11.57 23.94 9.23
C VAL A 74 12.88 24.41 9.87
N GLU A 75 13.65 23.47 10.41
CA GLU A 75 14.91 23.72 11.11
C GLU A 75 16.04 22.87 10.51
N LEU A 76 17.23 23.47 10.36
CA LEU A 76 18.40 22.75 9.86
C LEU A 76 18.87 21.76 10.92
N PHE A 77 18.79 20.47 10.60
CA PHE A 77 19.24 19.40 11.48
C PHE A 77 20.75 19.22 11.38
N THR A 78 21.44 19.56 12.46
CA THR A 78 22.89 19.34 12.63
C THR A 78 23.17 18.38 13.78
N THR A 79 22.29 18.32 14.78
CA THR A 79 22.47 17.44 15.95
C THR A 79 21.16 17.13 16.64
N TYR A 80 21.09 15.95 17.27
CA TYR A 80 19.95 15.55 18.10
C TYR A 80 19.62 16.52 19.23
N LYS A 81 20.60 17.34 19.67
CA LYS A 81 20.40 18.34 20.72
C LYS A 81 19.32 19.37 20.35
N GLN A 82 19.11 19.65 19.06
CA GLN A 82 18.07 20.57 18.60
C GLN A 82 16.67 19.99 18.83
N VAL A 83 16.48 18.71 18.50
CA VAL A 83 15.23 17.98 18.77
C VAL A 83 14.98 17.91 20.28
N LYS A 84 16.02 17.60 21.06
CA LYS A 84 15.95 17.57 22.55
C LYS A 84 15.55 18.92 23.12
N ALA A 85 16.18 20.01 22.66
CA ALA A 85 15.89 21.36 23.12
C ALA A 85 14.43 21.75 22.84
N LEU A 86 13.88 21.37 21.68
CA LEU A 86 12.46 21.57 21.40
C LEU A 86 11.58 20.78 22.37
N CYS A 87 11.86 19.48 22.58
CA CYS A 87 11.11 18.64 23.51
C CYS A 87 11.12 19.23 24.93
N GLU A 88 12.25 19.74 25.40
CA GLU A 88 12.38 20.42 26.70
C GLU A 88 11.61 21.74 26.72
N GLN A 89 11.72 22.55 25.67
CA GLN A 89 11.04 23.85 25.56
C GLN A 89 9.51 23.73 25.59
N VAL A 90 8.96 22.70 24.92
CA VAL A 90 7.50 22.46 24.88
C VAL A 90 7.04 21.51 25.99
N GLY A 91 7.94 21.08 26.88
CA GLY A 91 7.61 20.31 28.07
C GLY A 91 7.15 18.87 27.80
N VAL A 92 7.72 18.19 26.80
CA VAL A 92 7.38 16.79 26.47
C VAL A 92 7.81 15.87 27.61
N LYS A 93 6.82 15.25 28.27
CA LYS A 93 7.02 14.25 29.33
C LYS A 93 6.69 12.84 28.85
N HIS A 94 5.84 12.71 27.83
CA HIS A 94 5.49 11.43 27.20
C HIS A 94 5.50 11.56 25.67
N LEU A 95 6.36 10.77 25.02
CA LEU A 95 6.57 10.79 23.57
C LEU A 95 5.97 9.54 22.89
N LEU A 96 5.27 9.71 21.77
CA LEU A 96 4.95 8.60 20.87
C LEU A 96 6.07 8.41 19.83
N ILE A 97 6.39 7.16 19.50
CA ILE A 97 7.37 6.81 18.48
C ILE A 97 6.84 5.74 17.52
N GLU A 98 7.32 5.75 16.28
CA GLU A 98 6.90 4.84 15.22
C GLU A 98 7.60 3.48 15.33
N GLY A 99 6.88 2.44 15.78
CA GLY A 99 7.44 1.10 15.95
C GLY A 99 7.63 0.32 14.64
N ASP A 100 6.88 0.71 13.62
CA ASP A 100 6.85 0.14 12.27
C ASP A 100 7.97 0.66 11.37
N TYR A 101 8.60 1.79 11.72
CA TYR A 101 9.64 2.42 10.90
C TYR A 101 10.98 2.62 11.62
N LEU A 102 10.99 2.79 12.94
CA LEU A 102 12.23 3.03 13.68
C LEU A 102 12.94 1.72 14.04
N THR A 103 14.22 1.63 13.69
CA THR A 103 15.07 0.51 14.09
C THR A 103 15.60 0.67 15.52
N PHE A 104 16.07 -0.45 16.10
CA PHE A 104 16.68 -0.47 17.43
C PHE A 104 17.82 0.54 17.62
N ASN A 105 18.53 0.90 16.54
CA ASN A 105 19.62 1.88 16.57
C ASN A 105 19.20 3.27 17.06
N TYR A 106 17.91 3.62 16.94
CA TYR A 106 17.39 4.89 17.42
C TYR A 106 17.07 4.91 18.92
N GLN A 107 17.12 3.78 19.63
CA GLN A 107 16.73 3.70 21.04
C GLN A 107 17.49 4.70 21.92
N ASN A 108 18.81 4.81 21.74
CA ASN A 108 19.62 5.75 22.52
C ASN A 108 19.31 7.22 22.19
N PHE A 109 18.95 7.52 20.94
CA PHE A 109 18.51 8.84 20.55
C PHE A 109 17.16 9.17 21.20
N ILE A 110 16.18 8.27 21.11
CA ILE A 110 14.84 8.44 21.69
C ILE A 110 14.92 8.64 23.22
N LYS A 111 15.70 7.79 23.93
CA LYS A 111 15.91 7.91 25.38
C LYS A 111 16.50 9.26 25.80
N LYS A 112 17.32 9.87 24.94
CA LYS A 112 17.88 11.21 25.18
C LYS A 112 16.86 12.33 24.98
N LEU A 113 15.79 12.09 24.23
CA LEU A 113 14.70 13.05 24.03
C LEU A 113 13.68 13.00 25.17
N CYS A 114 13.24 11.79 25.53
CA CYS A 114 12.24 11.60 26.56
C CYS A 114 12.42 10.22 27.23
N ALA A 115 12.41 10.18 28.57
CA ALA A 115 12.54 8.93 29.32
C ALA A 115 11.30 8.03 29.18
N GLN A 116 10.12 8.64 29.09
CA GLN A 116 8.85 7.92 28.90
C GLN A 116 8.41 8.04 27.45
N TYR A 117 8.31 6.91 26.77
CA TYR A 117 7.80 6.85 25.40
C TYR A 117 6.92 5.61 25.19
N THR A 118 5.95 5.73 24.29
CA THR A 118 5.09 4.62 23.84
C THR A 118 5.37 4.34 22.37
N VAL A 119 5.60 3.07 22.06
CA VAL A 119 5.74 2.57 20.68
C VAL A 119 4.35 2.34 20.11
N ILE A 120 4.07 2.92 18.95
CA ILE A 120 2.78 2.78 18.26
C ILE A 120 2.96 2.20 16.86
N ASN A 121 1.89 1.67 16.29
CA ASN A 121 1.79 1.42 14.85
C ASN A 121 1.40 2.74 14.17
N ALA A 122 2.35 3.40 13.52
CA ALA A 122 2.14 4.72 12.94
C ALA A 122 1.40 4.68 11.61
N GLN A 123 1.34 3.55 10.90
CA GLN A 123 0.48 3.40 9.70
C GLN A 123 -1.01 3.64 10.01
N GLU A 124 -1.47 3.41 11.25
CA GLU A 124 -2.87 3.65 11.65
C GLU A 124 -3.29 5.13 11.48
N ILE A 125 -2.36 6.09 11.45
CA ILE A 125 -2.69 7.53 11.25
C ILE A 125 -3.14 7.84 9.81
N ARG A 126 -2.79 6.99 8.84
CA ARG A 126 -3.07 7.18 7.40
C ARG A 126 -4.14 6.25 6.86
N ARG A 127 -4.69 5.38 7.70
CA ARG A 127 -5.67 4.36 7.28
C ARG A 127 -6.93 4.97 6.66
N GLN A 128 -7.38 6.13 7.15
CA GLN A 128 -8.50 6.90 6.62
C GLN A 128 -7.97 8.01 5.71
N LYS A 129 -8.18 7.86 4.40
CA LYS A 129 -7.64 8.78 3.40
C LYS A 129 -8.48 10.08 3.38
N LEU A 130 -7.81 11.22 3.33
CA LEU A 130 -8.43 12.52 3.04
C LEU A 130 -8.83 12.62 1.57
N PRO A 131 -9.75 13.53 1.19
CA PRO A 131 -10.19 13.69 -0.19
C PRO A 131 -9.05 13.92 -1.20
N SER A 132 -8.01 14.68 -0.84
CA SER A 132 -6.83 14.91 -1.68
C SER A 132 -6.04 13.63 -1.95
N GLU A 133 -5.91 12.78 -0.92
CA GLU A 133 -5.22 11.49 -0.99
C GLU A 133 -6.00 10.52 -1.89
N ILE A 134 -7.34 10.49 -1.76
CA ILE A 134 -8.21 9.69 -2.63
C ILE A 134 -8.05 10.10 -4.10
N LEU A 135 -8.00 11.40 -4.40
CA LEU A 135 -7.79 11.88 -5.78
C LEU A 135 -6.42 11.43 -6.35
N ALA A 136 -5.37 11.44 -5.52
CA ALA A 136 -4.06 10.94 -5.93
C ALA A 136 -4.09 9.42 -6.19
N ILE A 137 -4.82 8.67 -5.36
CA ILE A 137 -5.02 7.22 -5.51
C ILE A 137 -5.84 6.90 -6.77
N GLU A 138 -6.94 7.60 -7.02
CA GLU A 138 -7.72 7.45 -8.25
C GLU A 138 -6.84 7.71 -9.48
N LYS A 139 -5.95 8.71 -9.40
CA LYS A 139 -5.03 9.03 -10.47
C LYS A 139 -3.98 7.95 -10.69
N VAL A 140 -3.39 7.39 -9.63
CA VAL A 140 -2.39 6.33 -9.78
C VAL A 140 -3.02 5.04 -10.32
N VAL A 141 -4.25 4.70 -9.93
CA VAL A 141 -5.02 3.60 -10.52
C VAL A 141 -5.32 3.86 -12.00
N GLU A 142 -5.64 5.10 -12.39
CA GLU A 142 -5.84 5.47 -13.80
C GLU A 142 -4.56 5.29 -14.65
N ILE A 143 -3.39 5.63 -14.09
CA ILE A 143 -2.08 5.41 -14.74
C ILE A 143 -1.85 3.91 -14.94
N THR A 144 -2.02 3.11 -13.89
CA THR A 144 -1.86 1.64 -13.94
C THR A 144 -2.82 1.01 -14.94
N ARG A 145 -4.07 1.49 -15.01
CA ARG A 145 -5.05 1.05 -16.02
C ARG A 145 -4.57 1.25 -17.45
N LYS A 146 -3.92 2.37 -17.79
CA LYS A 146 -3.41 2.64 -19.15
C LYS A 146 -2.40 1.58 -19.62
N VAL A 147 -1.70 0.94 -18.68
CA VAL A 147 -0.77 -0.16 -18.94
C VAL A 147 -1.52 -1.50 -18.95
N ALA A 148 -2.37 -1.74 -17.95
CA ALA A 148 -3.10 -2.98 -17.79
C ALA A 148 -3.94 -3.36 -19.03
N VAL A 149 -4.63 -2.39 -19.65
CA VAL A 149 -5.45 -2.62 -20.86
C VAL A 149 -4.63 -3.08 -22.08
N LYS A 150 -3.31 -2.85 -22.09
CA LYS A 150 -2.41 -3.23 -23.17
C LYS A 150 -1.77 -4.61 -22.94
N LEU A 151 -1.67 -5.07 -21.69
CA LEU A 151 -0.93 -6.28 -21.31
C LEU A 151 -1.40 -7.52 -22.06
N LYS A 152 -2.71 -7.80 -22.07
CA LYS A 152 -3.27 -8.98 -22.74
C LYS A 152 -2.90 -9.06 -24.22
N ARG A 153 -2.79 -7.92 -24.92
CA ARG A 153 -2.39 -7.87 -26.34
C ARG A 153 -0.88 -7.93 -26.52
N PHE A 154 -0.13 -7.37 -25.57
CA PHE A 154 1.32 -7.31 -25.60
C PHE A 154 1.97 -8.67 -25.34
N ILE A 155 1.49 -9.44 -24.37
CA ILE A 155 2.09 -10.71 -23.98
C ILE A 155 1.90 -11.74 -25.10
N GLN A 156 3.02 -12.27 -25.62
CA GLN A 156 3.04 -13.28 -26.68
C GLN A 156 3.94 -14.47 -26.29
N PRO A 157 3.68 -15.67 -26.82
CA PRO A 157 4.59 -16.80 -26.66
C PRO A 157 6.03 -16.46 -27.07
N GLY A 158 7.00 -16.97 -26.31
CA GLY A 158 8.43 -16.74 -26.54
C GLY A 158 9.03 -15.56 -25.77
N MET A 159 8.20 -14.63 -25.28
CA MET A 159 8.65 -13.57 -24.37
C MET A 159 9.05 -14.16 -23.02
N THR A 160 10.10 -13.62 -22.39
CA THR A 160 10.46 -14.01 -21.02
C THR A 160 9.64 -13.23 -20.01
N GLU A 161 9.43 -13.81 -18.82
CA GLU A 161 8.81 -13.10 -17.70
C GLU A 161 9.54 -11.77 -17.40
N LEU A 162 10.88 -11.80 -17.39
CA LEU A 162 11.70 -10.62 -17.15
C LEU A 162 11.49 -9.52 -18.21
N PHE A 163 11.34 -9.88 -19.48
CA PHE A 163 11.07 -8.91 -20.54
C PHE A 163 9.70 -8.24 -20.37
N ILE A 164 8.69 -9.01 -19.94
CA ILE A 164 7.35 -8.48 -19.67
C ILE A 164 7.39 -7.55 -18.44
N ALA A 165 8.10 -7.93 -17.37
CA ALA A 165 8.25 -7.09 -16.18
C ALA A 165 8.95 -5.75 -16.46
N GLN A 166 10.01 -5.76 -17.29
CA GLN A 166 10.67 -4.54 -17.73
C GLN A 166 9.72 -3.67 -18.58
N TRP A 167 8.98 -4.29 -19.49
CA TRP A 167 8.00 -3.56 -20.29
C TRP A 167 6.92 -2.91 -19.42
N ILE A 168 6.40 -3.61 -18.41
CA ILE A 168 5.43 -3.06 -17.45
C ILE A 168 6.01 -1.79 -16.80
N THR A 169 7.23 -1.89 -16.27
CA THR A 169 7.95 -0.78 -15.63
C THR A 169 8.05 0.43 -16.57
N ASP A 170 8.53 0.20 -17.80
CA ASP A 170 8.70 1.25 -18.81
C ASP A 170 7.36 1.92 -19.16
N GLN A 171 6.29 1.14 -19.28
CA GLN A 171 4.97 1.65 -19.63
C GLN A 171 4.32 2.43 -18.49
N LEU A 172 4.51 2.01 -17.23
CA LEU A 172 3.99 2.73 -16.07
C LEU A 172 4.63 4.11 -15.97
N VAL A 173 5.96 4.18 -16.13
CA VAL A 173 6.69 5.47 -16.14
C VAL A 173 6.22 6.35 -17.29
N LYS A 174 6.12 5.81 -18.51
CA LYS A 174 5.60 6.54 -19.68
C LYS A 174 4.15 7.01 -19.51
N ALA A 175 3.35 6.31 -18.70
CA ALA A 175 1.95 6.66 -18.44
C ALA A 175 1.79 7.74 -17.36
N GLY A 176 2.88 8.17 -16.71
CA GLY A 176 2.91 9.21 -15.69
C GLY A 176 3.27 8.74 -14.28
N GLY A 177 3.63 7.46 -14.12
CA GLY A 177 4.16 6.93 -12.87
C GLY A 177 5.58 7.41 -12.59
N ALA A 178 5.93 7.63 -11.32
CA ALA A 178 7.28 8.03 -10.94
C ALA A 178 8.27 6.85 -10.98
N LYS A 179 7.82 5.70 -10.49
CA LYS A 179 8.52 4.40 -10.44
C LYS A 179 7.52 3.31 -10.09
N ASN A 180 7.92 2.04 -10.10
CA ASN A 180 7.06 0.99 -9.59
C ASN A 180 6.83 1.16 -8.09
N SER A 181 5.65 0.78 -7.59
CA SER A 181 5.37 0.71 -6.15
C SER A 181 6.07 -0.47 -5.48
N PHE A 182 6.35 -1.52 -6.25
CA PHE A 182 7.12 -2.72 -5.87
C PHE A 182 7.70 -3.38 -7.13
N ASP A 183 8.57 -4.37 -6.98
CA ASP A 183 9.11 -5.10 -8.14
C ASP A 183 8.00 -5.92 -8.83
N PRO A 184 7.68 -5.68 -10.12
CA PRO A 184 6.58 -6.37 -10.78
C PRO A 184 6.76 -7.89 -10.79
N ILE A 185 5.70 -8.64 -10.49
CA ILE A 185 5.66 -10.09 -10.63
C ILE A 185 5.12 -10.42 -12.01
N VAL A 186 5.81 -11.31 -12.71
CA VAL A 186 5.33 -11.94 -13.94
C VAL A 186 5.63 -13.42 -13.82
N ALA A 187 4.59 -14.23 -13.71
CA ALA A 187 4.70 -15.66 -13.48
C ALA A 187 3.92 -16.44 -14.55
N THR A 188 4.63 -17.20 -15.38
CA THR A 188 4.05 -18.01 -16.45
C THR A 188 3.99 -19.49 -16.09
N GLY A 189 2.88 -20.14 -16.41
CA GLY A 189 2.69 -21.58 -16.20
C GLY A 189 2.93 -21.98 -14.74
N LYS A 190 3.84 -22.94 -14.50
CA LYS A 190 4.13 -23.46 -13.15
C LYS A 190 4.67 -22.40 -12.18
N ASN A 191 5.32 -21.36 -12.68
CA ASN A 191 5.79 -20.27 -11.83
C ASN A 191 4.63 -19.53 -11.16
N GLY A 192 3.44 -19.55 -11.77
CA GLY A 192 2.22 -18.98 -11.18
C GLY A 192 1.82 -19.63 -9.85
N ALA A 193 2.33 -20.82 -9.52
CA ALA A 193 2.11 -21.46 -8.22
C ALA A 193 2.89 -20.80 -7.06
N ASN A 194 3.78 -19.85 -7.34
CA ASN A 194 4.50 -19.08 -6.33
C ASN A 194 3.90 -17.66 -6.23
N PRO A 195 3.19 -17.31 -5.14
CA PRO A 195 2.56 -16.00 -4.97
C PRO A 195 3.52 -14.82 -5.11
N HIS A 196 4.77 -14.98 -4.68
CA HIS A 196 5.84 -13.98 -4.68
C HIS A 196 6.95 -14.31 -5.69
N HIS A 197 6.56 -14.86 -6.85
CA HIS A 197 7.51 -15.22 -7.90
C HIS A 197 8.32 -14.01 -8.37
N LYS A 198 9.63 -14.17 -8.52
CA LYS A 198 10.48 -13.16 -9.16
C LYS A 198 10.60 -13.47 -10.64
N PRO A 199 10.30 -12.52 -11.56
CA PRO A 199 10.38 -12.76 -13.00
C PRO A 199 11.72 -13.39 -13.41
N SER A 200 11.64 -14.47 -14.18
CA SER A 200 12.80 -15.24 -14.61
C SER A 200 13.04 -15.14 -16.12
N LYS A 201 14.01 -15.90 -16.62
CA LYS A 201 14.23 -16.08 -18.07
C LYS A 201 13.31 -17.13 -18.69
N LEU A 202 12.36 -17.70 -17.93
CA LEU A 202 11.37 -18.63 -18.47
C LEU A 202 10.52 -17.93 -19.53
N LYS A 203 10.33 -18.61 -20.66
CA LYS A 203 9.53 -18.11 -21.78
C LYS A 203 8.08 -18.51 -21.62
N VAL A 204 7.18 -17.56 -21.88
CA VAL A 204 5.73 -17.79 -21.99
C VAL A 204 5.44 -18.75 -23.13
N LYS A 205 4.54 -19.71 -22.92
CA LYS A 205 4.06 -20.62 -23.96
C LYS A 205 2.60 -20.33 -24.30
N SER A 206 2.19 -20.72 -25.51
CA SER A 206 0.76 -20.78 -25.85
C SER A 206 0.06 -21.74 -24.88
N GLY A 207 -1.08 -21.32 -24.35
CA GLY A 207 -1.88 -22.03 -23.35
C GLY A 207 -1.47 -21.78 -21.90
N ASP A 208 -0.44 -20.99 -21.64
CA ASP A 208 -0.07 -20.62 -20.27
C ASP A 208 -1.04 -19.59 -19.69
N PHE A 209 -1.28 -19.69 -18.39
CA PHE A 209 -1.73 -18.55 -17.61
C PHE A 209 -0.51 -17.74 -17.17
N VAL A 210 -0.59 -16.42 -17.34
CA VAL A 210 0.46 -15.47 -16.96
C VAL A 210 -0.11 -14.49 -15.95
N THR A 211 0.32 -14.60 -14.70
CA THR A 211 -0.02 -13.68 -13.62
C THR A 211 0.92 -12.49 -13.68
N CYS A 212 0.37 -11.29 -13.86
CA CYS A 212 1.08 -10.03 -13.78
C CYS A 212 0.56 -9.25 -12.57
N ASP A 213 1.44 -9.01 -11.60
CA ASP A 213 1.18 -8.17 -10.43
C ASP A 213 2.08 -6.94 -10.48
N PHE A 214 1.48 -5.77 -10.48
CA PHE A 214 2.19 -4.53 -10.74
C PHE A 214 1.43 -3.30 -10.27
N GLY A 215 2.22 -2.30 -9.91
CA GLY A 215 1.72 -0.97 -9.60
C GLY A 215 2.78 0.09 -9.78
N THR A 216 2.35 1.34 -9.70
CA THR A 216 3.23 2.51 -9.76
C THR A 216 2.92 3.48 -8.65
N ILE A 217 3.82 4.45 -8.47
CA ILE A 217 3.66 5.57 -7.54
C ILE A 217 3.32 6.85 -8.31
N TYR A 218 2.32 7.59 -7.86
CA TYR A 218 2.01 8.94 -8.32
C TYR A 218 1.71 9.84 -7.13
N ASN A 219 2.39 11.00 -7.05
CA ASN A 219 2.33 11.93 -5.91
C ASN A 219 2.50 11.25 -4.54
N GLY A 220 3.36 10.22 -4.47
CA GLY A 220 3.64 9.45 -3.27
C GLY A 220 2.71 8.27 -3.03
N TYR A 221 1.57 8.16 -3.71
CA TYR A 221 0.59 7.08 -3.51
C TYR A 221 0.80 5.92 -4.48
N CYS A 222 0.65 4.71 -3.97
CA CYS A 222 0.80 3.45 -4.67
C CYS A 222 -0.52 3.01 -5.33
N SER A 223 -0.38 2.30 -6.44
CA SER A 223 -1.39 1.33 -6.90
C SER A 223 -0.87 -0.08 -6.68
N ASP A 224 -1.80 -1.03 -6.63
CA ASP A 224 -1.53 -2.45 -6.60
C ASP A 224 -2.60 -3.20 -7.40
N ILE A 225 -2.20 -3.92 -8.45
CA ILE A 225 -3.11 -4.59 -9.38
C ILE A 225 -2.48 -5.86 -9.93
N THR A 226 -3.09 -6.98 -9.59
CA THR A 226 -2.87 -8.27 -10.23
C THR A 226 -3.93 -8.61 -11.29
N ARG A 227 -3.47 -9.06 -12.46
CA ARG A 227 -4.29 -9.74 -13.47
C ARG A 227 -3.59 -11.01 -13.97
N THR A 228 -4.37 -12.08 -14.12
CA THR A 228 -3.89 -13.34 -14.70
C THR A 228 -4.51 -13.56 -16.08
N PHE A 229 -3.70 -13.70 -17.13
CA PHE A 229 -4.17 -13.84 -18.52
C PHE A 229 -3.89 -15.22 -19.09
N LEU A 230 -4.86 -15.79 -19.83
CA LEU A 230 -4.59 -16.91 -20.72
C LEU A 230 -3.93 -16.41 -22.00
N VAL A 231 -2.75 -16.94 -22.33
CA VAL A 231 -2.03 -16.66 -23.57
C VAL A 231 -2.43 -17.69 -24.62
N GLY A 232 -2.89 -17.24 -25.79
CA GLY A 232 -3.44 -18.12 -26.83
C GLY A 232 -4.94 -18.38 -26.65
N LYS A 233 -5.46 -19.43 -27.32
CA LYS A 233 -6.91 -19.71 -27.38
C LYS A 233 -7.40 -20.80 -26.41
N LYS A 234 -6.52 -21.73 -26.03
CA LYS A 234 -6.87 -22.90 -25.22
C LYS A 234 -5.85 -23.06 -24.09
N PRO A 235 -6.29 -23.25 -22.83
CA PRO A 235 -5.37 -23.47 -21.72
C PRO A 235 -4.64 -24.82 -21.87
N ASN A 236 -3.38 -24.84 -21.43
CA ASN A 236 -2.62 -26.09 -21.25
C ASN A 236 -3.15 -26.89 -20.06
N ASN A 237 -3.86 -26.24 -19.15
CA ASN A 237 -4.43 -26.87 -17.96
C ASN A 237 -5.82 -26.30 -17.64
N GLU A 238 -6.86 -27.12 -17.81
CA GLU A 238 -8.26 -26.75 -17.53
C GLU A 238 -8.52 -26.49 -16.03
N VAL A 239 -7.73 -27.06 -15.13
CA VAL A 239 -7.83 -26.80 -13.68
C VAL A 239 -7.57 -25.32 -13.38
N LEU A 240 -6.64 -24.68 -14.09
CA LEU A 240 -6.37 -23.25 -13.93
C LEU A 240 -7.51 -22.36 -14.45
N LEU A 241 -8.28 -22.83 -15.45
CA LEU A 241 -9.48 -22.12 -15.88
C LEU A 241 -10.59 -22.19 -14.82
N LYS A 242 -10.75 -23.34 -14.16
CA LYS A 242 -11.67 -23.47 -13.01
C LYS A 242 -11.21 -22.62 -11.84
N ALA A 243 -9.91 -22.62 -11.52
CA ALA A 243 -9.32 -21.78 -10.48
C ALA A 243 -9.56 -20.30 -10.80
N TYR A 244 -9.41 -19.89 -12.06
CA TYR A 244 -9.68 -18.52 -12.47
C TYR A 244 -11.11 -18.09 -12.16
N LYS A 245 -12.10 -18.87 -12.58
CA LYS A 245 -13.52 -18.56 -12.31
C LYS A 245 -13.80 -18.46 -10.81
N LYS A 246 -13.17 -19.32 -10.01
CA LYS A 246 -13.36 -19.32 -8.56
C LYS A 246 -12.70 -18.11 -7.88
N VAL A 247 -11.50 -17.73 -8.31
CA VAL A 247 -10.83 -16.51 -7.84
C VAL A 247 -11.62 -15.26 -8.26
N ASP A 248 -12.14 -15.24 -9.48
CA ASP A 248 -12.96 -14.14 -10.01
C ASP A 248 -14.23 -13.92 -9.17
N GLU A 249 -14.94 -15.02 -8.85
CA GLU A 249 -16.11 -15.05 -7.97
C GLU A 249 -15.75 -14.58 -6.56
N ALA A 250 -14.69 -15.11 -5.96
CA ALA A 250 -14.23 -14.73 -4.62
C ALA A 250 -13.85 -13.25 -4.56
N ASN A 251 -13.14 -12.75 -5.57
CA ASN A 251 -12.74 -11.35 -5.67
C ASN A 251 -13.97 -10.44 -5.77
N MET A 252 -14.93 -10.75 -6.65
CA MET A 252 -16.18 -9.98 -6.76
C MET A 252 -16.96 -9.93 -5.46
N ALA A 253 -17.06 -11.05 -4.76
CA ALA A 253 -17.72 -11.12 -3.46
C ALA A 253 -17.00 -10.25 -2.41
N GLY A 254 -15.66 -10.29 -2.38
CA GLY A 254 -14.86 -9.44 -1.50
C GLY A 254 -15.03 -7.95 -1.78
N ILE A 255 -15.03 -7.55 -3.05
CA ILE A 255 -15.30 -6.15 -3.46
C ILE A 255 -16.66 -5.71 -2.96
N ASN A 256 -17.71 -6.52 -3.14
CA ASN A 256 -19.06 -6.18 -2.70
C ASN A 256 -19.20 -6.15 -1.17
N ALA A 257 -18.43 -6.97 -0.45
CA ALA A 257 -18.44 -7.02 1.00
C ALA A 257 -17.68 -5.88 1.66
N ALA A 258 -16.63 -5.32 1.03
CA ALA A 258 -15.72 -4.33 1.60
C ALA A 258 -16.38 -2.99 1.99
N ASN A 259 -16.96 -2.92 3.20
CA ASN A 259 -17.63 -1.73 3.72
C ASN A 259 -17.37 -1.54 5.23
N THR A 260 -17.81 -0.40 5.79
CA THR A 260 -17.59 -0.01 7.19
C THR A 260 -18.23 -0.93 8.24
N GLN A 261 -19.19 -1.76 7.85
CA GLN A 261 -19.89 -2.67 8.76
C GLN A 261 -19.16 -3.99 8.96
N LEU A 262 -18.12 -4.26 8.16
CA LEU A 262 -17.33 -5.48 8.27
C LEU A 262 -15.91 -5.19 8.75
N THR A 263 -15.38 -6.15 9.49
CA THR A 263 -13.96 -6.24 9.81
C THR A 263 -13.16 -6.76 8.61
N GLY A 264 -11.84 -6.55 8.65
CA GLY A 264 -10.94 -7.14 7.66
C GLY A 264 -11.00 -8.67 7.64
N ALA A 265 -11.21 -9.30 8.80
CA ALA A 265 -11.39 -10.74 8.92
C ALA A 265 -12.69 -11.24 8.29
N GLU A 266 -13.79 -10.50 8.40
CA GLU A 266 -15.07 -10.87 7.76
C GLU A 266 -15.00 -10.74 6.24
N VAL A 267 -14.31 -9.72 5.71
CA VAL A 267 -14.09 -9.60 4.26
C VAL A 267 -13.17 -10.70 3.74
N ASP A 268 -12.09 -11.05 4.47
CA ASP A 268 -11.25 -12.20 4.14
C ASP A 268 -12.07 -13.49 4.09
N LYS A 269 -12.92 -13.71 5.11
CA LYS A 269 -13.79 -14.86 5.22
C LYS A 269 -14.74 -15.00 4.01
N VAL A 270 -15.31 -13.91 3.51
CA VAL A 270 -16.17 -13.95 2.31
C VAL A 270 -15.44 -14.54 1.10
N CYS A 271 -14.23 -14.07 0.82
CA CYS A 271 -13.42 -14.62 -0.29
C CYS A 271 -12.98 -16.06 -0.02
N ARG A 272 -12.54 -16.32 1.21
CA ARG A 272 -11.99 -17.60 1.63
C ARG A 272 -13.04 -18.72 1.59
N ASP A 273 -14.23 -18.47 2.12
CA ASP A 273 -15.34 -19.44 2.12
C ASP A 273 -15.71 -19.89 0.70
N ILE A 274 -15.69 -18.97 -0.27
CA ILE A 274 -15.97 -19.29 -1.68
C ILE A 274 -14.93 -20.28 -2.23
N ILE A 275 -13.65 -20.04 -1.95
CA ILE A 275 -12.56 -20.93 -2.40
C ILE A 275 -12.58 -22.25 -1.64
N GLU A 276 -12.81 -22.23 -0.33
CA GLU A 276 -12.87 -23.42 0.54
C GLU A 276 -14.05 -24.35 0.22
N ALA A 277 -15.15 -23.80 -0.31
CA ALA A 277 -16.28 -24.58 -0.81
C ALA A 277 -16.02 -25.25 -2.19
N SER A 278 -14.79 -25.20 -2.71
CA SER A 278 -14.42 -25.75 -4.02
C SER A 278 -13.32 -26.82 -3.92
N GLU A 279 -12.92 -27.38 -5.08
CA GLU A 279 -11.78 -28.30 -5.17
C GLU A 279 -10.42 -27.65 -4.80
N PHE A 280 -10.39 -26.35 -4.52
CA PHE A 280 -9.19 -25.55 -4.27
C PHE A 280 -8.95 -25.12 -2.82
N LYS A 281 -9.70 -25.67 -1.86
CA LYS A 281 -9.67 -25.23 -0.44
C LYS A 281 -8.27 -25.12 0.19
N ASP A 282 -7.34 -25.97 -0.20
CA ASP A 282 -5.99 -26.03 0.39
C ASP A 282 -4.97 -25.14 -0.34
N TYR A 283 -5.40 -24.34 -1.31
CA TYR A 283 -4.52 -23.58 -2.22
C TYR A 283 -4.61 -22.04 -2.08
N PHE A 284 -5.38 -21.52 -1.12
CA PHE A 284 -5.41 -20.08 -0.80
C PHE A 284 -4.54 -19.77 0.43
N VAL A 285 -3.29 -19.36 0.18
CA VAL A 285 -2.20 -19.39 1.17
C VAL A 285 -1.82 -18.03 1.78
N HIS A 286 -2.51 -16.96 1.42
CA HIS A 286 -2.27 -15.61 1.96
C HIS A 286 -3.59 -14.95 2.39
N SER A 287 -3.50 -13.73 2.93
CA SER A 287 -4.65 -12.89 3.26
C SER A 287 -5.36 -12.40 2.00
N THR A 288 -6.66 -12.12 2.10
CA THR A 288 -7.44 -11.51 1.00
C THR A 288 -6.93 -10.14 0.58
N GLY A 289 -6.21 -9.40 1.42
CA GLY A 289 -5.58 -8.14 1.01
C GLY A 289 -5.07 -7.29 2.15
N HIS A 290 -4.74 -6.05 1.85
CA HIS A 290 -4.12 -5.08 2.74
C HIS A 290 -4.48 -3.64 2.38
N GLY A 291 -4.14 -2.69 3.24
CA GLY A 291 -4.27 -1.27 2.94
C GLY A 291 -3.20 -0.83 1.95
N VAL A 292 -3.55 0.15 1.11
CA VAL A 292 -2.64 0.77 0.15
C VAL A 292 -2.76 2.29 0.23
N GLY A 293 -1.62 2.96 0.17
CA GLY A 293 -1.54 4.43 0.22
C GLY A 293 -0.14 4.89 -0.10
N LEU A 294 0.53 5.57 0.83
CA LEU A 294 1.95 5.93 0.62
C LEU A 294 2.86 4.71 0.68
N ASP A 295 2.50 3.73 1.50
CA ASP A 295 3.12 2.41 1.44
C ASP A 295 2.28 1.47 0.58
N ILE A 296 2.97 0.50 -0.04
CA ILE A 296 2.30 -0.58 -0.76
C ILE A 296 1.51 -1.47 0.21
N HIS A 297 2.07 -1.74 1.39
CA HIS A 297 1.40 -2.45 2.48
C HIS A 297 1.24 -1.50 3.69
N GLU A 298 0.01 -1.11 3.98
CA GLU A 298 -0.35 -0.30 5.15
C GLU A 298 -1.69 -0.76 5.77
N MET A 299 -2.12 -0.11 6.85
CA MET A 299 -3.41 -0.41 7.49
C MET A 299 -4.60 0.17 6.70
N PRO A 300 -5.79 -0.46 6.76
CA PRO A 300 -6.12 -1.69 7.48
C PRO A 300 -5.80 -2.97 6.68
N ASN A 301 -5.61 -4.10 7.35
CA ASN A 301 -5.45 -5.41 6.69
C ASN A 301 -6.81 -6.06 6.37
N VAL A 302 -6.83 -6.91 5.34
CA VAL A 302 -7.95 -7.80 5.01
C VAL A 302 -7.49 -9.24 5.20
N SER A 303 -7.40 -9.64 6.46
CA SER A 303 -6.84 -10.93 6.87
C SER A 303 -7.64 -11.55 8.00
N THR A 304 -7.53 -12.87 8.16
CA THR A 304 -8.18 -13.65 9.23
C THR A 304 -7.91 -13.13 10.65
N SER A 305 -6.84 -12.37 10.87
CA SER A 305 -6.46 -11.81 12.18
C SER A 305 -6.90 -10.37 12.40
N TYR A 306 -7.41 -9.66 11.38
CA TYR A 306 -7.80 -8.25 11.50
C TYR A 306 -9.26 -8.10 11.96
N ASN A 307 -9.48 -8.25 13.27
CA ASN A 307 -10.80 -8.18 13.91
C ASN A 307 -11.28 -6.75 14.22
N LYS A 308 -10.81 -5.74 13.48
CA LYS A 308 -11.28 -4.34 13.60
C LYS A 308 -12.14 -4.01 12.39
N LEU A 309 -13.18 -3.19 12.60
CA LEU A 309 -14.00 -2.65 11.51
C LEU A 309 -13.13 -1.85 10.54
N LEU A 310 -13.43 -1.98 9.24
CA LEU A 310 -12.83 -1.14 8.22
C LEU A 310 -13.32 0.30 8.41
N CYS A 311 -12.41 1.27 8.36
CA CYS A 311 -12.77 2.67 8.48
C CYS A 311 -13.23 3.24 7.14
N GLU A 312 -14.17 4.19 7.19
CA GLU A 312 -14.58 4.95 6.00
C GLU A 312 -13.36 5.62 5.35
N ASN A 313 -13.32 5.62 4.02
CA ASN A 313 -12.20 6.10 3.20
C ASN A 313 -10.89 5.32 3.37
N ALA A 314 -10.91 4.12 3.95
CA ALA A 314 -9.81 3.19 3.74
C ALA A 314 -9.72 2.80 2.26
N VAL A 315 -8.50 2.64 1.77
CA VAL A 315 -8.22 2.01 0.47
C VAL A 315 -7.50 0.71 0.75
N ILE A 316 -8.07 -0.39 0.25
CA ILE A 316 -7.58 -1.76 0.45
C ILE A 316 -7.52 -2.52 -0.88
N THR A 317 -6.68 -3.53 -0.95
CA THR A 317 -6.71 -4.57 -2.00
C THR A 317 -7.72 -5.65 -1.63
N ILE A 318 -8.32 -6.23 -2.67
CA ILE A 318 -9.06 -7.49 -2.61
C ILE A 318 -8.41 -8.38 -3.66
N GLU A 319 -7.63 -9.37 -3.23
CA GLU A 319 -6.66 -10.11 -4.05
C GLU A 319 -6.65 -11.63 -3.79
N PRO A 320 -7.81 -12.33 -3.71
CA PRO A 320 -7.78 -13.78 -3.50
C PRO A 320 -6.98 -14.49 -4.59
N GLY A 321 -6.35 -15.60 -4.22
CA GLY A 321 -5.51 -16.37 -5.11
C GLY A 321 -5.53 -17.87 -4.84
N ILE A 322 -5.36 -18.66 -5.89
CA ILE A 322 -5.27 -20.13 -5.85
C ILE A 322 -3.92 -20.53 -6.45
N TYR A 323 -3.10 -21.25 -5.68
CA TYR A 323 -1.74 -21.62 -6.05
C TYR A 323 -1.54 -23.13 -5.95
N ILE A 324 -1.49 -23.81 -7.09
CA ILE A 324 -1.44 -25.28 -7.16
C ILE A 324 0.00 -25.73 -7.47
N PRO A 325 0.72 -26.33 -6.51
CA PRO A 325 2.11 -26.73 -6.68
C PRO A 325 2.34 -27.57 -7.94
N GLY A 326 3.35 -27.21 -8.72
CA GLY A 326 3.71 -27.92 -9.95
C GLY A 326 2.74 -27.73 -11.13
N VAL A 327 1.63 -27.01 -10.96
CA VAL A 327 0.63 -26.72 -11.99
C VAL A 327 0.67 -25.25 -12.41
N GLY A 328 0.50 -24.33 -11.46
CA GLY A 328 0.41 -22.90 -11.70
C GLY A 328 -0.48 -22.22 -10.66
N GLY A 329 -0.86 -20.98 -10.90
CA GLY A 329 -1.76 -20.28 -9.97
C GLY A 329 -2.42 -19.08 -10.63
N ILE A 330 -3.49 -18.63 -9.99
CA ILE A 330 -4.30 -17.49 -10.42
C ILE A 330 -4.44 -16.53 -9.24
N ARG A 331 -4.22 -15.25 -9.49
CA ARG A 331 -4.60 -14.15 -8.60
C ARG A 331 -5.30 -13.07 -9.41
N ILE A 332 -6.33 -12.47 -8.84
CA ILE A 332 -7.02 -11.31 -9.38
C ILE A 332 -7.16 -10.34 -8.22
N GLU A 333 -6.69 -9.12 -8.44
CA GLU A 333 -6.62 -8.10 -7.41
C GLU A 333 -7.21 -6.79 -7.87
N ASP A 334 -7.96 -6.17 -6.98
CA ASP A 334 -8.59 -4.89 -7.23
C ASP A 334 -8.44 -3.98 -6.01
N MET A 335 -8.25 -2.70 -6.26
CA MET A 335 -8.26 -1.68 -5.21
C MET A 335 -9.68 -1.17 -5.02
N VAL A 336 -10.11 -1.11 -3.75
CA VAL A 336 -11.43 -0.60 -3.37
C VAL A 336 -11.31 0.49 -2.31
N LEU A 337 -12.16 1.51 -2.43
CA LEU A 337 -12.36 2.54 -1.43
C LEU A 337 -13.56 2.16 -0.57
N VAL A 338 -13.33 1.96 0.71
CA VAL A 338 -14.34 1.60 1.70
C VAL A 338 -15.26 2.79 1.97
N LYS A 339 -16.57 2.57 1.88
CA LYS A 339 -17.61 3.55 2.19
C LYS A 339 -18.63 2.96 3.16
N ASP A 340 -19.52 3.81 3.65
CA ASP A 340 -20.60 3.34 4.50
C ASP A 340 -21.53 2.39 3.73
N HIS A 341 -21.70 1.18 4.26
CA HIS A 341 -22.51 0.08 3.69
C HIS A 341 -22.18 -0.36 2.25
N LYS A 342 -21.11 0.15 1.63
CA LYS A 342 -20.67 -0.23 0.27
C LYS A 342 -19.17 -0.02 0.05
N SER A 343 -18.66 -0.53 -1.06
CA SER A 343 -17.33 -0.16 -1.59
C SER A 343 -17.46 0.69 -2.86
N VAL A 344 -16.39 1.40 -3.21
CA VAL A 344 -16.18 1.96 -4.55
C VAL A 344 -15.01 1.21 -5.18
N TRP A 345 -15.29 0.49 -6.26
CA TRP A 345 -14.28 -0.27 -6.99
C TRP A 345 -13.43 0.66 -7.88
N LEU A 346 -12.26 1.07 -7.39
CA LEU A 346 -11.39 2.06 -8.04
C LEU A 346 -10.83 1.52 -9.37
N SER A 347 -10.52 0.23 -9.42
CA SER A 347 -9.95 -0.45 -10.59
C SER A 347 -10.99 -1.10 -11.52
N ALA A 348 -12.29 -0.78 -11.38
CA ALA A 348 -13.37 -1.39 -12.17
C ALA A 348 -13.20 -1.26 -13.70
N LYS A 349 -12.46 -0.24 -14.15
CA LYS A 349 -12.18 0.02 -15.57
C LYS A 349 -10.97 -0.76 -16.10
N ILE A 350 -10.32 -1.59 -15.27
CA ILE A 350 -9.25 -2.50 -15.69
C ILE A 350 -9.88 -3.83 -16.09
N PRO A 351 -9.82 -4.22 -17.37
CA PRO A 351 -10.49 -5.41 -17.86
C PRO A 351 -9.98 -6.67 -17.15
N ARG A 352 -10.89 -7.60 -16.91
CA ARG A 352 -10.56 -8.96 -16.51
C ARG A 352 -10.15 -9.76 -17.74
N ALA A 353 -9.54 -10.91 -17.51
CA ALA A 353 -8.90 -11.66 -18.59
C ALA A 353 -9.91 -12.39 -19.49
N PHE A 354 -11.10 -12.69 -18.98
CA PHE A 354 -12.18 -13.39 -19.68
C PHE A 354 -13.42 -12.53 -19.78
#